data_AF-A0A2N1P958-F1
#
_entry.id   AF-A0A2N1P958-F1
#
_cell.length_a   1.000
_cell.length_b   1.000
_cell.length_c   1.000
_cell.angle_alpha   90.00
_cell.angle_beta   90.00
_cell.angle_gamma   90.00
#
_symmetry.space_group_name_H-M   'P 1'
#
loop_
_entity.id
_entity.type
_entity.pdbx_description
1 polymer ?
#
loop_
_entity_poly.entity_id
_entity_poly.type
_entity_poly.pdbx_seq_one_letter_code
_entity_poly.pdbx_strand_id
1 'polypeptide(L)'
;MAKIKFKLEKDEVARQIHFILRELYPDLSIDPKLVYELVVETVPDGAGFRFEAARLAERIGLEKKHLAAGLYRELGVEFEKNWHDKSYFEIKMVGESIGFQLLNWKKDDKR
;
A
#
# COMPACT_ATOMS: atom_id res chain seq x y z
N MET A 1 -26.30 -14.10 8.77
CA MET A 1 -25.27 -13.78 7.76
C MET A 1 -24.12 -13.09 8.48
N ALA A 2 -22.93 -13.68 8.52
CA ALA A 2 -21.76 -13.05 9.14
C ALA A 2 -21.39 -11.80 8.33
N LYS A 3 -21.40 -10.61 8.96
CA LYS A 3 -20.80 -9.41 8.38
C LYS A 3 -19.29 -9.66 8.30
N ILE A 4 -18.80 -10.09 7.15
CA ILE A 4 -17.36 -10.13 6.87
C ILE A 4 -16.92 -8.66 6.85
N LYS A 5 -16.27 -8.21 7.93
CA LYS A 5 -15.59 -6.90 7.94
C LYS A 5 -14.35 -7.06 7.06
N PHE A 6 -14.43 -6.60 5.82
CA PHE A 6 -13.25 -6.48 4.97
C PHE A 6 -12.29 -5.48 5.62
N LYS A 7 -11.09 -5.94 5.97
CA LYS A 7 -10.04 -5.17 6.65
C LYS A 7 -8.77 -5.30 5.83
N LEU A 8 -8.07 -4.20 5.57
CA LEU A 8 -6.73 -4.28 5.01
C LEU A 8 -5.80 -4.76 6.13
N GLU A 9 -4.99 -5.77 5.85
CA GLU A 9 -3.95 -6.20 6.78
C GLU A 9 -2.62 -5.53 6.42
N LYS A 10 -1.94 -5.01 7.44
CA LYS A 10 -0.60 -4.39 7.28
C LYS A 10 0.36 -5.36 6.57
N ASP A 11 0.32 -6.63 6.95
CA ASP A 11 1.13 -7.69 6.37
C ASP A 11 0.87 -7.87 4.87
N GLU A 12 -0.40 -7.81 4.44
CA GLU A 12 -0.75 -7.90 3.01
C GLU A 12 -0.23 -6.71 2.22
N VAL A 13 -0.44 -5.50 2.73
CA VAL A 13 0.05 -4.25 2.11
C VAL A 13 1.57 -4.30 2.00
N ALA A 14 2.27 -4.68 3.07
CA ALA A 14 3.72 -4.78 3.08
C ALA A 14 4.25 -5.84 2.10
N ARG A 15 3.61 -7.03 2.05
CA ARG A 15 3.98 -8.09 1.10
C ARG A 15 3.82 -7.63 -0.35
N GLN A 16 2.73 -6.95 -0.67
CA GLN A 16 2.47 -6.48 -2.03
C GLN A 16 3.46 -5.39 -2.46
N ILE A 17 3.77 -4.45 -1.58
CA ILE A 17 4.81 -3.43 -1.82
C ILE A 17 6.17 -4.10 -2.02
N HIS A 18 6.53 -5.07 -1.17
CA HIS A 18 7.79 -5.79 -1.28
C HIS A 18 7.91 -6.56 -2.60
N PHE A 19 6.83 -7.22 -3.03
CA PHE A 19 6.78 -7.90 -4.31
C PHE A 19 7.07 -6.95 -5.49
N ILE A 20 6.36 -5.82 -5.56
CA ILE A 20 6.55 -4.83 -6.62
C ILE A 20 7.96 -4.23 -6.58
N LEU A 21 8.51 -3.97 -5.39
CA LEU A 21 9.88 -3.49 -5.24
C LEU A 21 10.90 -4.46 -5.83
N ARG A 22 10.69 -5.78 -5.69
CA ARG A 22 11.55 -6.80 -6.29
C ARG A 22 11.42 -6.87 -7.81
N GLU A 23 10.26 -6.53 -8.36
CA GLU A 23 10.06 -6.47 -9.81
C GLU A 23 10.70 -5.21 -10.41
N LEU A 24 10.55 -4.06 -9.75
CA LEU A 24 11.11 -2.78 -10.20
C LEU A 24 12.62 -2.72 -10.04
N TYR A 25 13.17 -3.32 -8.98
CA TYR A 25 14.58 -3.24 -8.62
C TYR A 25 15.13 -4.64 -8.26
N PRO A 26 15.22 -5.56 -9.24
CA PRO A 26 15.60 -6.96 -8.99
C PRO A 26 17.02 -7.12 -8.43
N ASP A 27 17.90 -6.15 -8.72
CA ASP A 27 19.29 -6.14 -8.24
C ASP A 27 19.42 -5.63 -6.79
N LEU A 28 18.37 -5.02 -6.23
CA LEU A 28 18.37 -4.52 -4.86
C LEU A 28 17.81 -5.58 -3.91
N SER A 29 18.63 -6.00 -2.93
CA SER A 29 18.18 -6.85 -1.83
C SER A 29 17.44 -6.00 -0.79
N ILE A 30 16.14 -5.80 -1.00
CA ILE A 30 15.27 -5.04 -0.08
C ILE A 30 14.72 -5.99 0.99
N ASP A 31 15.02 -5.70 2.25
CA ASP A 31 14.51 -6.48 3.39
C ASP A 31 12.98 -6.31 3.52
N PRO A 32 12.18 -7.40 3.49
CA PRO A 32 10.73 -7.33 3.70
C PRO A 32 10.36 -6.74 5.07
N LYS A 33 11.19 -6.92 6.11
CA LYS A 33 10.96 -6.35 7.43
C LYS A 33 11.05 -4.81 7.39
N LEU A 34 11.98 -4.28 6.60
CA LEU A 34 12.08 -2.84 6.39
C LEU A 34 10.81 -2.27 5.75
N VAL A 35 10.28 -2.95 4.73
CA VAL A 35 9.02 -2.54 4.09
C VAL A 35 7.89 -2.55 5.10
N TYR A 36 7.79 -3.61 5.90
CA TYR A 36 6.78 -3.72 6.96
C TYR A 36 6.83 -2.58 7.97
N GLU A 37 8.02 -2.21 8.46
CA GLU A 37 8.21 -1.12 9.41
C GLU A 37 7.74 0.24 8.84
N LEU A 38 7.89 0.44 7.52
CA LEU A 38 7.52 1.67 6.82
C LEU A 38 6.04 1.73 6.39
N VAL A 39 5.26 0.66 6.60
CA VAL A 39 3.80 0.69 6.48
C VAL A 39 3.20 1.10 7.82
N VAL A 40 2.53 2.25 7.83
CA VAL A 40 1.94 2.85 9.04
C VAL A 40 0.42 2.84 8.90
N GLU A 41 -0.29 2.36 9.91
CA GLU A 41 -1.75 2.46 9.96
C GLU A 41 -2.17 3.93 10.15
N THR A 42 -3.06 4.42 9.28
CA THR A 42 -3.52 5.82 9.29
C THR A 42 -4.98 5.97 9.66
N VAL A 43 -5.76 4.90 9.59
CA VAL A 43 -7.16 4.84 10.01
C VAL A 43 -7.36 3.59 10.86
N PRO A 44 -8.09 3.67 12.00
CA PRO A 44 -8.32 2.53 12.88
C PRO A 44 -8.90 1.30 12.16
N ASP A 45 -8.72 0.15 12.80
CA ASP A 45 -9.26 -1.14 12.36
C ASP A 45 -8.81 -1.56 10.95
N GLY A 46 -7.64 -1.12 10.51
CA GLY A 46 -7.09 -1.43 9.18
C GLY A 46 -7.90 -0.85 8.03
N ALA A 47 -8.61 0.26 8.25
CA ALA A 47 -9.33 0.96 7.20
C ALA A 47 -8.43 1.86 6.36
N GLY A 48 -7.17 2.05 6.75
CA GLY A 48 -6.20 2.81 5.98
C GLY A 48 -4.76 2.64 6.45
N PHE A 49 -3.86 2.60 5.48
CA PHE A 49 -2.42 2.51 5.67
C PHE A 49 -1.70 3.57 4.82
N ARG A 50 -0.48 3.90 5.22
CA ARG A 50 0.44 4.73 4.44
C ARG A 50 1.80 4.08 4.43
N PHE A 51 2.38 3.98 3.24
CA PHE A 51 3.75 3.56 3.05
C PHE A 51 4.67 4.77 2.83
N GLU A 52 5.73 4.86 3.64
CA GLU A 52 6.71 5.94 3.62
C GLU A 52 7.81 5.70 2.56
N ALA A 53 7.43 5.80 1.28
CA ALA A 53 8.30 5.53 0.14
C ALA A 53 9.59 6.38 0.15
N ALA A 54 9.51 7.68 0.52
CA ALA A 54 10.68 8.54 0.69
C ALA A 54 11.74 7.96 1.65
N ARG A 55 11.30 7.44 2.81
CA ARG A 55 12.21 6.87 3.81
C ARG A 55 12.84 5.58 3.34
N LEU A 56 12.11 4.77 2.57
CA LEU A 56 12.70 3.59 1.94
C LEU A 56 13.79 4.04 0.96
N ALA A 57 13.47 4.97 0.06
CA ALA A 57 14.38 5.46 -0.96
C ALA A 57 15.69 6.00 -0.36
N GLU A 58 15.61 6.77 0.73
CA GLU A 58 16.79 7.23 1.47
C GLU A 58 17.66 6.08 1.98
N ARG A 59 17.05 5.01 2.52
CA ARG A 59 17.79 3.86 3.08
C ARG A 59 18.47 3.00 2.02
N ILE A 60 17.90 2.93 0.83
CA ILE A 60 18.43 2.08 -0.26
C ILE A 60 19.15 2.89 -1.36
N GLY A 61 19.34 4.19 -1.14
CA GLY A 61 20.10 5.07 -2.04
C GLY A 61 19.41 5.38 -3.36
N LEU A 62 18.07 5.36 -3.40
CA LEU A 62 17.28 5.70 -4.58
C LEU A 62 16.70 7.12 -4.52
N GLU A 63 16.37 7.67 -5.68
CA GLU A 63 15.68 8.96 -5.77
C GLU A 63 14.23 8.79 -5.31
N LYS A 64 13.81 9.63 -4.37
CA LYS A 64 12.54 9.50 -3.63
C LYS A 64 11.33 9.58 -4.55
N LYS A 65 11.31 10.55 -5.47
CA LYS A 65 10.17 10.78 -6.37
C LYS A 65 10.05 9.64 -7.38
N HIS A 66 11.17 9.18 -7.92
CA HIS A 66 11.21 8.09 -8.87
C HIS A 66 10.70 6.79 -8.24
N LEU A 67 11.18 6.45 -7.04
CA LEU A 67 10.70 5.25 -6.33
C LEU A 67 9.20 5.36 -6.00
N ALA A 68 8.75 6.51 -5.47
CA ALA A 68 7.35 6.70 -5.12
C ALA A 68 6.43 6.63 -6.36
N ALA A 69 6.82 7.27 -7.47
CA ALA A 69 6.05 7.26 -8.71
C ALA A 69 6.03 5.88 -9.37
N GLY A 70 7.17 5.17 -9.40
CA GLY A 70 7.26 3.81 -9.92
C GLY A 70 6.37 2.85 -9.15
N LEU A 71 6.47 2.87 -7.81
CA LEU A 71 5.62 2.05 -6.95
C LEU A 71 4.14 2.38 -7.12
N TYR A 72 3.76 3.66 -7.14
CA TYR A 72 2.38 4.08 -7.31
C TYR A 72 1.80 3.58 -8.64
N ARG A 73 2.58 3.67 -9.72
CA ARG A 73 2.18 3.19 -11.05
C ARG A 73 1.94 1.68 -11.05
N GLU A 74 2.89 0.89 -10.55
CA GLU A 74 2.77 -0.57 -10.55
C GLU A 74 1.67 -1.06 -9.60
N LEU A 75 1.55 -0.46 -8.41
CA LEU A 75 0.44 -0.73 -7.50
C LEU A 75 -0.92 -0.40 -8.15
N GLY A 76 -0.99 0.68 -8.92
CA GLY A 76 -2.19 1.05 -9.67
C GLY A 76 -2.54 0.02 -10.75
N VAL A 77 -1.55 -0.42 -11.54
CA VAL A 77 -1.73 -1.45 -12.58
C VAL A 77 -2.15 -2.79 -11.97
N GLU A 78 -1.47 -3.24 -10.92
CA GLU A 78 -1.83 -4.46 -10.20
C GLU A 78 -3.24 -4.36 -9.58
N PHE A 79 -3.62 -3.18 -9.10
CA PHE A 79 -4.98 -2.96 -8.60
C PHE A 79 -6.04 -2.97 -9.72
N GLU A 80 -5.77 -2.35 -10.87
CA GLU A 80 -6.63 -2.38 -12.05
C GLU A 80 -6.82 -3.80 -12.60
N LYS A 81 -5.78 -4.63 -12.58
CA LYS A 81 -5.90 -6.07 -12.93
C LYS A 81 -6.78 -6.83 -11.94
N ASN A 82 -6.72 -6.46 -10.67
CA ASN A 82 -7.54 -7.02 -9.58
C ASN A 82 -8.95 -6.37 -9.48
N TRP A 83 -9.29 -5.45 -10.39
CA TRP A 83 -10.53 -4.65 -10.37
C TRP A 83 -11.81 -5.49 -10.51
N HIS A 84 -11.69 -6.72 -11.01
CA HIS A 84 -12.83 -7.63 -11.10
C HIS A 84 -13.27 -8.23 -9.75
N ASP A 85 -12.47 -8.10 -8.67
CA ASP A 85 -12.72 -8.84 -7.42
C ASP A 85 -12.85 -7.97 -6.14
N LYS A 86 -12.36 -6.72 -6.09
CA LYS A 86 -12.21 -5.98 -4.80
C LYS A 86 -12.40 -4.46 -4.89
N SER A 87 -13.61 -3.99 -5.18
CA SER A 87 -14.01 -2.56 -5.20
C SER A 87 -13.96 -1.80 -3.85
N TYR A 88 -13.12 -2.23 -2.90
CA TYR A 88 -13.19 -1.79 -1.50
C TYR A 88 -12.03 -0.91 -1.07
N PHE A 89 -11.06 -0.54 -1.91
CA PHE A 89 -9.99 0.38 -1.51
C PHE A 89 -9.48 1.32 -2.62
N GLU A 90 -8.93 2.44 -2.20
CA GLU A 90 -8.30 3.50 -2.98
C GLU A 90 -6.80 3.49 -2.69
N ILE A 91 -5.98 3.59 -3.74
CA ILE A 91 -4.55 3.87 -3.64
C ILE A 91 -4.33 5.31 -4.11
N LYS A 92 -3.62 6.11 -3.32
CA LYS A 92 -3.29 7.50 -3.67
C LYS A 92 -1.88 7.87 -3.30
N MET A 93 -1.28 8.75 -4.09
CA MET A 93 0.00 9.34 -3.77
C MET A 93 -0.21 10.62 -2.95
N VAL A 94 0.46 10.74 -1.81
CA VAL A 94 0.44 11.92 -0.95
C VAL A 94 1.88 12.38 -0.73
N GLY A 95 2.34 13.30 -1.58
CA GLY A 95 3.76 13.64 -1.65
C GLY A 95 4.58 12.44 -2.09
N GLU A 96 5.62 12.09 -1.33
CA GLU A 96 6.51 10.93 -1.57
C GLU A 96 6.09 9.72 -0.72
N SER A 97 4.78 9.55 -0.50
CA SER A 97 4.20 8.43 0.24
C SER A 97 2.99 7.89 -0.50
N ILE A 98 2.67 6.61 -0.25
CA ILE A 98 1.55 5.91 -0.90
C ILE A 98 0.52 5.55 0.16
N GLY A 99 -0.68 6.09 0.03
CA GLY A 99 -1.82 5.80 0.88
C GLY A 99 -2.69 4.69 0.31
N PHE A 100 -3.19 3.83 1.20
CA PHE A 100 -4.16 2.77 0.93
C PHE A 100 -5.34 3.02 1.84
N GLN A 101 -6.57 3.08 1.33
CA GLN A 101 -7.74 3.40 2.15
C GLN A 101 -8.98 2.67 1.67
N LEU A 102 -9.78 2.10 2.59
CA LEU A 102 -11.03 1.44 2.19
C LEU A 102 -12.07 2.44 1.64
N LEU A 103 -12.63 2.15 0.47
CA LEU A 103 -13.80 2.82 -0.09
C LEU A 103 -15.04 2.31 0.63
N ASN A 104 -15.85 3.21 1.21
CA ASN A 104 -17.06 2.96 2.02
C ASN A 104 -16.92 2.68 3.53
N TRP A 105 -15.81 3.03 4.20
CA TRP A 105 -15.75 3.04 5.68
C TRP A 105 -16.93 3.80 6.34
N LYS A 106 -17.53 4.78 5.65
CA LYS A 106 -18.63 5.62 6.16
C LYS A 106 -20.07 5.08 5.99
N LYS A 107 -20.29 3.81 5.63
CA LYS A 107 -21.65 3.36 5.27
C LYS A 107 -22.22 2.17 6.04
N ASP A 108 -21.87 2.02 7.32
CA ASP A 108 -22.51 1.03 8.19
C ASP A 108 -22.84 1.57 9.59
N ASP A 109 -23.01 2.90 9.70
CA ASP A 109 -23.37 3.59 10.96
C ASP A 109 -24.66 4.41 10.81
N LYS A 110 -25.71 3.76 10.28
CA LYS A 110 -27.10 4.18 10.52
C LYS A 110 -27.92 2.93 10.84
N ARG A 111 -27.79 2.49 12.09
CA ARG A 111 -28.89 1.82 12.81
C ARG A 111 -29.98 2.82 13.10
#